data_AF-B4U3C7-F1
#
_entry.id   AF-B4U3C7-F1
#
_cell.length_a   1.000
_cell.length_b   1.000
_cell.length_c   1.000
_cell.angle_alpha   90.00
_cell.angle_beta   90.00
_cell.angle_gamma   90.00
#
_symmetry.space_group_name_H-M   'P 1'
#
loop_
_entity.id
_entity.type
_entity.pdbx_description
1 polymer ?
#
loop_
_entity_poly.entity_id
_entity_poly.type
_entity_poly.pdbx_seq_one_letter_code
_entity_poly.pdbx_strand_id
1 'polypeptide(L)' 'MSKKEKKIELQLCDQQVTVNNTKIDGYQLQIGKRVVGEIAELDGKFAVLKDSTVDAFFKTLEQAVENIIENYNLNH' A
#
# COMPACT_ATOMS: atom_id res chain seq x y z
N MET A 1 4.03 -33.65 -5.63
CA MET A 1 4.05 -32.27 -6.15
C MET A 1 3.98 -31.31 -4.97
N SER A 2 5.13 -30.92 -4.42
CA SER A 2 5.19 -30.01 -3.27
C SER A 2 4.74 -28.62 -3.72
N LYS A 3 3.57 -28.16 -3.27
CA LYS A 3 3.18 -26.75 -3.36
C LYS A 3 4.25 -25.97 -2.60
N LYS A 4 5.20 -25.37 -3.32
CA LYS A 4 6.15 -24.43 -2.74
C LYS A 4 5.33 -23.28 -2.18
N GLU A 5 5.21 -23.20 -0.86
CA GLU A 5 4.69 -22.02 -0.18
C GLU A 5 5.60 -20.86 -0.58
N LYS A 6 5.13 -20.02 -1.52
CA LYS A 6 5.80 -18.75 -1.81
C LYS A 6 5.55 -17.88 -0.59
N LYS A 7 6.54 -17.77 0.29
CA LYS A 7 6.56 -16.74 1.32
C LYS A 7 6.54 -15.40 0.59
N ILE A 8 5.46 -14.65 0.77
CA ILE A 8 5.32 -13.31 0.24
C ILE A 8 5.95 -12.39 1.28
N GLU A 9 7.11 -11.83 0.96
CA GLU A 9 7.75 -10.82 1.81
C GLU A 9 7.10 -9.47 1.52
N LEU A 10 6.31 -8.99 2.49
CA LEU A 10 5.73 -7.65 2.51
C LEU A 10 6.75 -6.72 3.16
N GLN A 11 7.20 -5.72 2.41
CA GLN A 11 8.05 -4.65 2.90
C GLN A 11 7.21 -3.37 2.95
N LEU A 12 7.09 -2.81 4.15
CA LEU A 12 6.56 -1.47 4.35
C LEU A 12 7.76 -0.54 4.53
N CYS A 13 7.81 0.56 3.76
CA CYS A 13 8.84 1.59 3.89
C CYS A 13 8.19 2.93 4.13
N ASP A 14 8.67 3.67 5.13
CA ASP A 14 8.30 5.06 5.37
C ASP A 14 8.83 5.91 4.22
N GLN A 15 7.94 6.57 3.48
CA GLN A 15 8.31 7.38 2.32
C GLN A 15 7.34 8.53 2.12
N GLN A 16 7.86 9.70 1.73
CA GLN A 16 7.01 10.80 1.28
C GLN A 16 6.34 10.44 -0.05
N VAL A 17 5.03 10.38 -0.02
CA VAL A 17 4.19 10.11 -1.20
C VAL A 17 3.64 11.43 -1.72
N THR A 18 3.49 11.53 -3.04
CA THR A 18 2.94 12.74 -3.66
C THR A 18 1.46 12.50 -3.97
N VAL A 19 0.59 13.24 -3.30
CA VAL A 19 -0.85 13.19 -3.49
C VAL A 19 -1.30 14.51 -4.06
N ASN A 20 -1.86 14.51 -5.28
CA ASN A 20 -2.41 15.70 -5.90
C ASN A 20 -1.42 16.90 -5.87
N ASN A 21 -0.19 16.67 -6.34
CA ASN A 21 0.91 17.64 -6.32
C ASN A 21 1.44 18.09 -4.95
N THR A 22 0.96 17.49 -3.87
CA THR A 22 1.43 17.77 -2.50
C THR A 22 2.21 16.58 -1.97
N LYS A 23 3.44 16.80 -1.49
CA LYS A 23 4.22 15.77 -0.82
C LYS A 23 3.78 15.69 0.63
N ILE A 24 3.41 14.50 1.05
CA ILE A 24 3.01 14.22 2.42
C ILE A 24 3.71 12.96 2.91
N ASP A 25 3.87 12.86 4.22
CA ASP A 25 4.40 11.66 4.84
C ASP A 25 3.45 10.49 4.62
N GLY A 26 4.03 9.30 4.51
CA GLY A 26 3.31 8.13 4.11
C GLY A 26 4.18 6.89 4.11
N TYR A 27 3.64 5.84 3.51
CA TYR A 27 4.22 4.51 3.49
C TYR A 27 4.10 3.94 2.09
N GLN A 28 5.14 3.27 1.63
CA GLN A 28 5.12 2.50 0.41
C GLN A 28 5.07 1.02 0.74
N LEU A 29 4.08 0.32 0.20
CA LEU A 29 3.95 -1.13 0.36
C LEU A 29 4.54 -1.83 -0.86
N GLN A 30 5.50 -2.70 -0.61
CA GLN A 30 6.20 -3.47 -1.62
C GLN A 30 6.10 -4.96 -1.33
N ILE A 31 5.87 -5.75 -2.37
CA ILE A 31 5.93 -7.21 -2.32
C ILE A 31 7.14 -7.66 -3.13
N GLY A 32 8.19 -8.10 -2.43
CA GLY A 32 9.47 -8.48 -3.01
C GLY A 32 10.18 -7.32 -3.74
N LYS A 33 9.97 -7.21 -5.06
CA LYS A 33 10.57 -6.13 -5.89
C LYS A 33 9.53 -5.23 -6.55
N ARG A 34 8.25 -5.44 -6.26
CA ARG A 34 7.16 -4.67 -6.87
C ARG A 34 6.51 -3.79 -5.81
N VAL A 35 6.35 -2.52 -6.12
CA VAL A 35 5.45 -1.64 -5.37
C VAL A 35 4.03 -2.09 -5.67
N VAL A 36 3.27 -2.39 -4.62
CA VAL A 36 1.88 -2.86 -4.74
C VAL A 36 0.88 -1.78 -4.36
N GLY A 37 1.32 -0.79 -3.60
CA GLY A 37 0.53 0.39 -3.29
C GLY A 37 1.31 1.41 -2.49
N GLU A 38 0.75 2.59 -2.39
CA GLU A 38 1.27 3.69 -1.60
C GLU A 38 0.18 4.13 -0.62
N ILE A 39 0.57 4.61 0.55
CA ILE A 39 -0.31 5.03 1.63
C ILE A 39 0.16 6.41 2.06
N ALA A 40 -0.76 7.34 2.17
CA ALA A 40 -0.53 8.70 2.58
C ALA A 40 -1.07 8.89 4.00
N GLU A 41 -0.26 9.42 4.91
CA GLU A 41 -0.74 9.79 6.24
C GLU A 41 -1.30 11.21 6.19
N LEU A 42 -2.61 11.33 6.46
CA LEU A 42 -3.35 12.57 6.39
C LEU A 42 -4.23 12.69 7.63
N ASP A 43 -3.90 13.64 8.50
CA ASP A 43 -4.74 14.00 9.66
C ASP A 43 -5.05 12.80 10.58
N GLY A 44 -4.03 11.95 10.82
CA GLY A 44 -4.17 10.72 11.60
C GLY A 44 -4.97 9.61 10.91
N LYS A 45 -5.16 9.69 9.60
CA LYS A 45 -5.77 8.65 8.75
C LYS A 45 -4.78 8.20 7.67
N PHE A 46 -5.02 7.02 7.14
CA PHE A 46 -4.19 6.38 6.13
C PHE A 46 -4.95 6.32 4.81
N ALA A 47 -4.50 7.09 3.83
CA ALA A 47 -5.08 7.18 2.51
C ALA A 47 -4.35 6.25 1.54
N VAL A 48 -4.99 5.19 1.06
CA VAL A 48 -4.41 4.35 0.00
C VAL A 48 -4.42 5.11 -1.31
N LEU A 49 -3.27 5.13 -1.96
CA LEU A 49 -3.02 5.79 -3.23
C LEU A 49 -2.93 4.76 -4.35
N LYS A 50 -3.57 5.10 -5.47
CA LYS A 50 -3.56 4.34 -6.71
C LYS A 50 -3.38 5.33 -7.86
N ASP A 51 -2.34 5.14 -8.66
CA ASP A 51 -2.02 6.00 -9.81
C ASP A 51 -1.99 7.51 -9.45
N SER A 52 -1.37 7.86 -8.32
CA SER A 52 -1.28 9.23 -7.79
C SER A 52 -2.61 9.89 -7.35
N THR A 53 -3.70 9.11 -7.29
CA THR A 53 -4.99 9.52 -6.71
C THR A 53 -5.30 8.73 -5.44
N VAL A 54 -6.07 9.33 -4.53
CA VAL A 54 -6.55 8.61 -3.35
C VAL A 54 -7.69 7.68 -3.76
N ASP A 55 -7.48 6.38 -3.55
CA ASP A 55 -8.47 5.34 -3.82
C ASP A 55 -9.39 5.15 -2.61
N ALA A 56 -8.80 5.04 -1.41
CA ALA A 56 -9.53 4.77 -0.19
C ALA A 56 -8.87 5.42 1.04
N PHE A 57 -9.67 5.64 2.10
CA PHE A 57 -9.18 6.16 3.38
C PHE A 57 -9.52 5.19 4.51
N PHE A 58 -8.53 4.96 5.36
CA PHE A 58 -8.59 4.04 6.49
C PHE A 58 -8.21 4.73 7.79
N LYS A 59 -8.70 4.18 8.90
CA LYS A 59 -8.38 4.69 10.24
C LYS A 59 -7.04 4.17 10.75
N THR A 60 -6.65 2.97 10.33
CA THR A 60 -5.38 2.35 10.70
C THR A 60 -4.60 1.92 9.46
N LEU A 61 -3.28 1.87 9.61
CA LEU A 61 -2.36 1.42 8.57
C LEU A 61 -2.63 -0.03 8.17
N GLU A 62 -2.95 -0.89 9.14
CA GLU A 62 -3.26 -2.30 8.91
C GLU A 62 -4.41 -2.47 7.92
N GLN A 63 -5.50 -1.72 8.08
CA GLN A 63 -6.64 -1.76 7.16
C GLN A 63 -6.27 -1.28 5.75
N ALA A 64 -5.42 -0.26 5.65
CA ALA A 64 -4.91 0.23 4.37
C ALA A 64 -4.05 -0.83 3.68
N VAL A 65 -3.17 -1.49 4.43
CA VAL A 65 -2.31 -2.57 3.94
C VAL A 65 -3.14 -3.79 3.51
N GLU A 66 -4.11 -4.22 4.31
CA GLU A 66 -5.04 -5.30 3.94
C GLU A 66 -5.75 -4.99 2.63
N ASN A 67 -6.29 -3.77 2.48
CA ASN A 67 -6.97 -3.37 1.27
C ASN A 67 -6.07 -3.42 0.02
N ILE A 68 -4.80 -3.00 0.14
CA ILE A 68 -3.83 -3.08 -0.96
C ILE A 68 -3.55 -4.55 -1.31
N ILE A 69 -3.36 -5.41 -0.31
CA ILE A 69 -3.07 -6.84 -0.51
C ILE A 69 -4.26 -7.56 -1.15
N GLU A 70 -5.49 -7.28 -0.69
CA GLU A 70 -6.72 -7.82 -1.26
C GLU A 70 -6.88 -7.41 -2.73
N ASN A 71 -6.66 -6.12 -3.03
CA ASN A 71 -6.70 -5.62 -4.41
C ASN A 71 -5.58 -6.19 -5.29
N TYR A 72 -4.40 -6.46 -4.73
CA TYR A 72 -3.28 -7.04 -5.46
C TYR A 72 -3.57 -8.46 -5.95
N ASN A 73 -4.41 -9.22 -5.24
CA ASN A 73 -4.69 -10.63 -5.56
C ASN A 73 -5.96 -10.86 -6.40
N LEU A 74 -6.75 -9.82 -6.70
CA LEU A 74 -8.06 -9.95 -7.39
C LEU A 74 -8.02 -9.70 -8.91
N ASN A 75 -6.86 -9.42 -9.50
CA ASN A 75 -6.73 -9.20 -10.96
C ASN A 75 -6.11 -10.38 -11.73
N HIS A 76 -6.10 -11.60 -11.18
CA HIS A 76 -5.58 -12.78 -11.88
C HIS A 76 -6.39 -14.06 -11.64
#